data_AF-A0A7C5HAR2-F1
#
_entry.id   AF-A0A7C5HAR2-F1
#
_cell.length_a   1.000
_cell.length_b   1.000
_cell.length_c   1.000
_cell.angle_alpha   90.00
_cell.angle_beta   90.00
_cell.angle_gamma   90.00
#
_symmetry.space_group_name_H-M   'P 1'
#
loop_
_entity.id
_entity.type
_entity.pdbx_description
1 polymer ?
#
loop_
_entity_poly.entity_id
_entity_poly.type
_entity_poly.pdbx_seq_one_letter_code
_entity_poly.pdbx_strand_id
1 'polypeptide(L)'
;MRPTLSPSAKASAVSKNSSKNYNHKAWRANTRSLSDSHSQGISMHHRFLKIFLSLFAIATLLQATAPEPPQEKSTKAVNPAVKSIDFSMVISGGVSLGAYEAGYNWAMIKMLSEIKTKNLNIDPQLQSVAGASAGSINALLSAMYWCQKESFPYQNSVEDNLFYETWVHLGIDDLMIEGDDPENKSTLFTRKALRDKADKIMKHMGKSIYNEGCEIPMGFAVTKVTPIVEEFQGIKIKNQTFSVPLTFKVSNGKAKIVNQEMRPSTAFYLSIPGIEEDFSKVTDVLFASSAFPGAFQQVKLRYGYKGKIYSQYFIDGGAYNNVPLQLATELDPDARLFIYMDPSNMRKQPKIKQTAIEEKPP
;
A
#
# COMPACT_ATOMS: atom_id res chain seq x y z
N MET A 1 -62.33 46.10 -16.35
CA MET A 1 -61.32 47.15 -16.62
C MET A 1 -59.95 46.63 -16.17
N ARG A 2 -59.05 46.31 -17.12
CA ARG A 2 -57.59 46.45 -16.93
C ARG A 2 -57.27 47.96 -16.90
N PRO A 3 -56.19 48.47 -16.26
CA PRO A 3 -54.81 48.22 -16.75
C PRO A 3 -53.69 48.26 -15.65
N THR A 4 -52.68 47.38 -15.70
CA THR A 4 -51.31 47.49 -16.26
C THR A 4 -50.24 48.26 -15.47
N LEU A 5 -49.11 47.55 -15.28
CA LEU A 5 -47.70 47.94 -15.46
C LEU A 5 -47.02 48.92 -14.49
N SER A 6 -45.99 48.40 -13.80
CA SER A 6 -44.73 49.11 -13.57
C SER A 6 -43.56 48.21 -13.96
N PRO A 7 -42.56 48.76 -14.69
CA PRO A 7 -41.18 48.36 -14.45
C PRO A 7 -40.25 49.58 -14.43
N SER A 8 -39.29 49.58 -13.51
CA SER A 8 -38.13 50.47 -13.59
C SER A 8 -36.90 49.75 -13.06
N ALA A 9 -36.01 49.44 -13.98
CA ALA A 9 -34.65 48.98 -13.78
C ALA A 9 -33.78 50.04 -13.05
N LYS A 10 -32.72 49.59 -12.37
CA LYS A 10 -31.39 50.19 -12.50
C LYS A 10 -30.30 49.21 -12.07
N ALA A 11 -29.30 49.14 -12.94
CA ALA A 11 -28.24 48.16 -12.98
C ALA A 11 -26.98 48.61 -12.23
N SER A 12 -26.28 47.60 -11.71
CA SER A 12 -24.84 47.32 -11.82
C SER A 12 -23.81 48.37 -11.40
N ALA A 13 -23.13 48.09 -10.29
CA ALA A 13 -21.77 48.54 -10.00
C ALA A 13 -20.77 47.42 -10.33
N VAL A 14 -19.79 47.77 -11.17
CA VAL A 14 -18.68 46.95 -11.65
C VAL A 14 -17.59 46.86 -10.58
N SER A 15 -17.23 45.65 -10.14
CA SER A 15 -16.07 45.36 -9.31
C SER A 15 -14.94 44.78 -10.16
N LYS A 16 -13.76 45.41 -10.08
CA LYS A 16 -12.57 45.12 -10.87
C LYS A 16 -11.87 43.84 -10.40
N ASN A 17 -11.74 42.89 -11.31
CA ASN A 17 -10.90 41.69 -11.18
C ASN A 17 -9.42 42.05 -11.28
N SER A 18 -8.61 41.60 -10.31
CA SER A 18 -7.15 41.62 -10.38
C SER A 18 -6.65 40.23 -10.78
N SER A 19 -6.25 40.06 -12.03
CA SER A 19 -5.56 38.87 -12.52
C SER A 19 -4.05 39.09 -12.45
N LYS A 20 -3.37 38.31 -11.61
CA LYS A 20 -1.90 38.21 -11.61
C LYS A 20 -1.50 37.14 -12.63
N ASN A 21 -0.88 37.60 -13.72
CA ASN A 21 -0.24 36.78 -14.75
C ASN A 21 0.97 36.03 -14.17
N TYR A 22 0.95 34.69 -14.25
CA TYR A 22 2.13 33.85 -14.09
C TYR A 22 2.79 33.63 -15.45
N ASN A 23 4.06 34.04 -15.55
CA ASN A 23 4.91 33.93 -16.72
C ASN A 23 5.39 32.47 -16.92
N HIS A 24 4.99 31.85 -18.02
CA HIS A 24 5.61 30.63 -18.55
C HIS A 24 6.96 30.98 -19.18
N LYS A 25 8.07 30.62 -18.52
CA LYS A 25 9.39 30.54 -19.18
C LYS A 25 9.58 29.14 -19.74
N ALA A 26 9.56 29.07 -21.07
CA ALA A 26 9.92 27.90 -21.86
C ALA A 26 11.41 27.57 -21.71
N TRP A 27 11.70 26.33 -21.29
CA TRP A 27 13.01 25.70 -21.46
C TRP A 27 13.06 25.04 -22.84
N ARG A 28 13.87 25.60 -23.75
CA ARG A 28 14.27 24.92 -24.99
C ARG A 28 15.48 24.04 -24.68
N ALA A 29 15.31 22.73 -24.84
CA ALA A 29 16.40 21.77 -24.85
C ALA A 29 17.25 21.97 -26.12
N ASN A 30 18.55 22.06 -25.92
CA ASN A 30 19.56 22.22 -26.95
C ASN A 30 19.94 20.82 -27.47
N THR A 31 19.51 20.46 -28.67
CA THR A 31 19.93 19.26 -29.39
C THR A 31 21.28 19.54 -30.06
N ARG A 32 22.37 18.99 -29.48
CA ARG A 32 23.64 18.82 -30.20
C ARG A 32 23.79 17.37 -30.61
N SER A 33 23.70 17.16 -31.92
CA SER A 33 24.26 16.03 -32.63
C SER A 33 25.77 16.00 -32.44
N LEU A 34 26.32 14.85 -32.05
CA LEU A 34 27.73 14.53 -32.27
C LEU A 34 27.80 13.20 -33.01
N SER A 35 28.64 13.24 -34.02
CA SER A 35 28.89 12.36 -35.13
C SER A 35 29.67 11.10 -34.76
N ASP A 36 29.33 10.04 -35.49
CA ASP A 36 30.20 9.11 -36.23
C ASP A 36 31.60 8.70 -35.72
N SER A 37 31.78 7.38 -35.87
CA SER A 37 32.99 6.65 -36.26
C SER A 37 33.90 6.13 -35.13
N HIS A 38 33.89 4.80 -34.93
CA HIS A 38 34.98 3.93 -35.39
C HIS A 38 34.67 2.47 -35.05
N SER A 39 34.44 1.66 -36.08
CA SER A 39 34.48 0.21 -36.01
C SER A 39 35.86 -0.26 -36.48
N GLN A 40 36.65 -0.87 -35.61
CA GLN A 40 37.69 -1.81 -36.01
C GLN A 40 37.71 -2.95 -35.00
N GLY A 41 37.45 -4.16 -35.49
CA GLY A 41 37.64 -5.39 -34.76
C GLY A 41 39.08 -5.87 -34.86
N ILE A 42 39.56 -6.59 -33.83
CA ILE A 42 40.63 -7.56 -33.95
C ILE A 42 40.28 -8.76 -33.06
N SER A 43 40.42 -9.93 -33.67
CA SER A 43 40.19 -11.26 -33.15
C SER A 43 41.52 -11.89 -32.67
N MET A 44 41.40 -12.96 -31.87
CA MET A 44 42.41 -14.01 -31.56
C MET A 44 43.55 -13.71 -30.58
N HIS A 45 43.57 -14.44 -29.44
CA HIS A 45 44.47 -15.57 -29.16
C HIS A 45 44.26 -16.02 -27.69
N HIS A 46 43.77 -17.23 -27.41
CA HIS A 46 44.52 -18.49 -27.22
C HIS A 46 45.47 -18.56 -26.00
N ARG A 47 44.99 -19.31 -24.99
CA ARG A 47 45.66 -20.41 -24.27
C ARG A 47 47.11 -20.23 -23.84
N PHE A 48 47.31 -20.10 -22.52
CA PHE A 48 48.52 -20.50 -21.78
C PHE A 48 48.06 -20.92 -20.37
N LEU A 49 48.63 -21.88 -19.64
CA LEU A 49 49.37 -23.11 -19.90
C LEU A 49 49.35 -23.78 -18.51
N LYS A 50 48.73 -24.95 -18.38
CA LYS A 50 48.87 -25.81 -17.19
C LYS A 50 50.24 -26.50 -17.24
N ILE A 51 50.69 -26.96 -16.07
CA ILE A 51 51.79 -27.90 -15.77
C ILE A 51 52.97 -27.21 -15.08
N PHE A 52 53.14 -27.48 -13.78
CA PHE A 52 54.39 -28.04 -13.26
C PHE A 52 54.09 -28.90 -12.03
N LEU A 53 54.46 -30.17 -12.16
CA LEU A 53 54.39 -31.22 -11.16
C LEU A 53 55.73 -31.25 -10.40
N SER A 54 55.63 -31.37 -9.08
CA SER A 54 56.45 -32.18 -8.16
C SER A 54 57.98 -32.21 -8.29
N LEU A 55 58.69 -31.83 -7.22
CA LEU A 55 59.81 -32.62 -6.69
C LEU A 55 60.23 -32.18 -5.26
N PHE A 56 60.15 -33.13 -4.33
CA PHE A 56 60.99 -33.39 -3.12
C PHE A 56 61.23 -32.24 -2.11
N ALA A 57 61.28 -32.44 -0.78
CA ALA A 57 61.90 -33.55 -0.06
C ALA A 57 61.32 -33.70 1.37
N ILE A 58 61.46 -34.92 1.86
CA ILE A 58 61.19 -35.41 3.22
C ILE A 58 62.23 -34.81 4.18
N ALA A 59 61.76 -34.23 5.29
CA ALA A 59 62.56 -34.00 6.49
C ALA A 59 61.71 -34.30 7.72
N THR A 60 61.88 -35.51 8.26
CA THR A 60 61.38 -35.93 9.56
C THR A 60 62.32 -35.37 10.62
N LEU A 61 61.83 -34.53 11.54
CA LEU A 61 62.55 -34.24 12.78
C LEU A 61 61.56 -34.13 13.96
N LEU A 62 61.95 -34.77 15.05
CA LEU A 62 61.23 -34.97 16.30
C LEU A 62 60.52 -33.71 16.82
N GLN A 63 59.25 -33.86 17.24
CA GLN A 63 58.67 -32.99 18.25
C GLN A 63 58.15 -33.83 19.42
N ALA A 64 58.65 -33.45 20.59
CA ALA A 64 58.37 -34.04 21.88
C ALA A 64 56.88 -33.94 22.22
N THR A 65 56.33 -35.02 22.76
CA THR A 65 54.99 -35.07 23.35
C THR A 65 54.99 -34.26 24.65
N ALA A 66 54.58 -32.99 24.59
CA ALA A 66 54.13 -32.26 25.76
C ALA A 66 52.73 -32.75 26.14
N PRO A 67 52.42 -32.98 27.43
CA PRO A 67 51.07 -33.32 27.87
C PRO A 67 50.12 -32.15 27.60
N GLU A 68 49.01 -32.42 26.90
CA GLU A 68 47.95 -31.44 26.66
C GLU A 68 47.42 -30.89 28.00
N PRO A 69 47.24 -29.56 28.12
CA PRO A 69 46.55 -28.99 29.26
C PRO A 69 45.10 -29.49 29.29
N PRO A 70 44.49 -29.63 30.48
CA PRO A 70 43.12 -30.14 30.60
C PRO A 70 42.18 -29.24 29.81
N GLN A 71 41.45 -29.82 28.85
CA GLN A 71 40.39 -29.12 28.15
C GLN A 71 39.31 -28.68 29.16
N GLU A 72 39.37 -27.41 29.52
CA GLU A 72 38.31 -26.72 30.24
C GLU A 72 37.06 -26.80 29.36
N LYS A 73 36.05 -27.54 29.84
CA LYS A 73 34.73 -27.62 29.21
C LYS A 73 34.16 -26.20 29.14
N SER A 74 34.37 -25.55 28.01
CA SER A 74 33.67 -24.33 27.63
C SER A 74 32.20 -24.68 27.50
N THR A 75 31.45 -24.54 28.60
CA THR A 75 30.02 -24.36 28.56
C THR A 75 29.75 -23.03 27.86
N LYS A 76 29.75 -23.07 26.51
CA LYS A 76 29.08 -22.05 25.71
C LYS A 76 27.65 -21.97 26.22
N ALA A 77 27.35 -20.89 26.94
CA ALA A 77 25.99 -20.49 27.21
C ALA A 77 25.28 -20.44 25.86
N VAL A 78 24.36 -21.36 25.64
CA VAL A 78 23.43 -21.30 24.52
C VAL A 78 22.57 -20.07 24.82
N ASN A 79 22.87 -18.96 24.14
CA ASN A 79 21.92 -17.84 24.09
C ASN A 79 20.58 -18.45 23.64
N PRO A 80 19.49 -18.27 24.40
CA PRO A 80 18.19 -18.74 23.95
C PRO A 80 17.93 -18.11 22.59
N ALA A 81 17.78 -18.96 21.56
CA ALA A 81 17.55 -18.49 20.20
C ALA A 81 16.29 -17.61 20.21
N VAL A 82 16.45 -16.34 19.85
CA VAL A 82 15.32 -15.40 19.71
C VAL A 82 14.31 -16.02 18.76
N LYS A 83 13.06 -16.13 19.20
CA LYS A 83 11.99 -16.72 18.39
C LYS A 83 11.44 -15.67 17.44
N SER A 84 11.73 -15.81 16.14
CA SER A 84 11.06 -15.02 15.11
C SER A 84 9.58 -15.41 15.00
N ILE A 85 8.71 -14.41 14.85
CA ILE A 85 7.30 -14.62 14.49
C ILE A 85 7.03 -13.82 13.21
N ASP A 86 7.16 -14.50 12.07
CA ASP A 86 6.90 -13.93 10.76
C ASP A 86 5.41 -13.99 10.45
N PHE A 87 4.77 -12.83 10.29
CA PHE A 87 3.34 -12.73 10.04
C PHE A 87 3.02 -11.78 8.89
N SER A 88 1.96 -12.09 8.16
CA SER A 88 1.37 -11.22 7.14
C SER A 88 -0.05 -10.85 7.56
N MET A 89 -0.52 -9.68 7.14
CA MET A 89 -1.87 -9.20 7.43
C MET A 89 -2.72 -9.16 6.15
N VAL A 90 -3.95 -9.63 6.24
CA VAL A 90 -4.95 -9.58 5.16
C VAL A 90 -6.19 -8.89 5.68
N ILE A 91 -6.52 -7.75 5.10
CA ILE A 91 -7.60 -6.89 5.59
C ILE A 91 -8.67 -6.80 4.51
N SER A 92 -9.88 -7.23 4.85
CA SER A 92 -10.97 -7.27 3.88
C SER A 92 -11.54 -5.89 3.56
N GLY A 93 -12.41 -5.81 2.57
CA GLY A 93 -13.27 -4.66 2.39
C GLY A 93 -14.52 -4.72 3.28
N GLY A 94 -14.96 -3.56 3.77
CA GLY A 94 -16.11 -3.48 4.68
C GLY A 94 -16.88 -2.17 4.66
N VAL A 95 -16.66 -1.28 3.67
CA VAL A 95 -17.24 0.08 3.64
C VAL A 95 -17.06 0.78 4.99
N SER A 96 -18.13 1.11 5.71
CA SER A 96 -18.08 1.77 7.03
C SER A 96 -17.54 0.86 8.15
N LEU A 97 -17.59 -0.46 7.97
CA LEU A 97 -16.94 -1.40 8.90
C LEU A 97 -15.41 -1.27 8.90
N GLY A 98 -14.84 -0.53 7.92
CA GLY A 98 -13.45 -0.10 7.94
C GLY A 98 -13.05 0.61 9.23
N ALA A 99 -13.97 1.29 9.90
CA ALA A 99 -13.75 1.91 11.21
C ALA A 99 -13.47 0.88 12.31
N TYR A 100 -14.21 -0.24 12.30
CA TYR A 100 -13.99 -1.34 13.25
C TYR A 100 -12.66 -2.05 12.98
N GLU A 101 -12.37 -2.33 11.70
CA GLU A 101 -11.09 -2.88 11.29
C GLU A 101 -9.92 -1.98 11.71
N ALA A 102 -10.08 -0.65 11.64
CA ALA A 102 -9.04 0.30 12.00
C ALA A 102 -8.59 0.16 13.46
N GLY A 103 -9.53 0.08 14.39
CA GLY A 103 -9.22 -0.09 15.82
C GLY A 103 -8.49 -1.41 16.09
N TYR A 104 -8.95 -2.50 15.47
CA TYR A 104 -8.30 -3.82 15.61
C TYR A 104 -6.88 -3.81 15.03
N ASN A 105 -6.70 -3.31 13.79
CA ASN A 105 -5.40 -3.27 13.12
C ASN A 105 -4.41 -2.40 13.90
N TRP A 106 -4.83 -1.23 14.37
CA TRP A 106 -4.01 -0.38 15.23
C TRP A 106 -3.57 -1.11 16.50
N ALA A 107 -4.50 -1.75 17.22
CA ALA A 107 -4.18 -2.46 18.47
C ALA A 107 -3.22 -3.63 18.22
N MET A 108 -3.41 -4.39 17.14
CA MET A 108 -2.54 -5.49 16.76
C MET A 108 -1.12 -5.01 16.45
N ILE A 109 -0.98 -4.00 15.58
CA ILE A 109 0.33 -3.43 15.24
C ILE A 109 1.01 -2.86 16.47
N LYS A 110 0.28 -2.11 17.30
CA LYS A 110 0.81 -1.52 18.54
C LYS A 110 1.34 -2.60 19.49
N MET A 111 0.55 -3.66 19.71
CA MET A 111 0.94 -4.79 20.56
C MET A 111 2.19 -5.50 20.02
N LEU A 112 2.22 -5.85 18.72
CA LEU A 112 3.33 -6.59 18.12
C LEU A 112 4.61 -5.74 18.05
N SER A 113 4.50 -4.44 17.75
CA SER A 113 5.64 -3.52 17.81
C SER A 113 6.20 -3.38 19.22
N GLU A 114 5.35 -3.32 20.25
CA GLU A 114 5.82 -3.30 21.65
C GLU A 114 6.48 -4.61 22.08
N ILE A 115 5.98 -5.76 21.62
CA ILE A 115 6.65 -7.05 21.85
C ILE A 115 8.04 -7.03 21.21
N LYS A 116 8.14 -6.56 19.97
CA LYS A 116 9.41 -6.45 19.23
C LYS A 116 10.47 -5.63 19.98
N THR A 117 10.07 -4.54 20.62
CA THR A 117 11.03 -3.64 21.29
C THR A 117 11.31 -4.01 22.74
N LYS A 118 10.33 -4.58 23.46
CA LYS A 118 10.45 -4.87 24.89
C LYS A 118 10.81 -6.33 25.21
N ASN A 119 10.52 -7.28 24.33
CA ASN A 119 10.76 -8.71 24.57
C ASN A 119 12.00 -9.21 23.82
N LEU A 120 13.10 -9.41 24.55
CA LEU A 120 14.37 -9.87 23.96
C LEU A 120 14.33 -11.29 23.38
N ASN A 121 13.29 -12.08 23.69
CA ASN A 121 13.18 -13.47 23.26
C ASN A 121 12.22 -13.67 22.08
N ILE A 122 11.47 -12.65 21.67
CA ILE A 122 10.48 -12.73 20.60
C ILE A 122 10.70 -11.57 19.64
N ASP A 123 10.85 -11.88 18.36
CA ASP A 123 11.05 -10.88 17.30
C ASP A 123 9.94 -11.01 16.24
N PRO A 124 8.82 -10.30 16.40
CA PRO A 124 7.76 -10.28 15.39
C PRO A 124 8.20 -9.51 14.14
N GLN A 125 7.95 -10.07 12.97
CA GLN A 125 8.25 -9.47 11.67
C GLN A 125 6.99 -9.42 10.82
N LEU A 126 6.57 -8.21 10.47
CA LEU A 126 5.51 -8.00 9.48
C LEU A 126 6.10 -8.20 8.09
N GLN A 127 5.74 -9.30 7.45
CA GLN A 127 6.28 -9.69 6.16
C GLN A 127 5.51 -9.10 4.98
N SER A 128 4.19 -8.99 5.09
CA SER A 128 3.38 -8.31 4.09
C SER A 128 2.03 -7.83 4.61
N VAL A 129 1.41 -6.88 3.91
CA VAL A 129 0.04 -6.43 4.19
C VAL A 129 -0.77 -6.28 2.90
N ALA A 130 -1.90 -6.98 2.77
CA ALA A 130 -2.80 -6.83 1.64
C ALA A 130 -4.18 -6.31 2.07
N GLY A 131 -4.80 -5.47 1.24
CA GLY A 131 -6.10 -4.88 1.53
C GLY A 131 -7.02 -4.69 0.32
N ALA A 132 -8.33 -4.74 0.54
CA ALA A 132 -9.36 -4.42 -0.47
C ALA A 132 -10.32 -3.37 0.08
N SER A 133 -10.85 -2.46 -0.75
CA SER A 133 -11.76 -1.40 -0.30
C SER A 133 -11.20 -0.59 0.88
N ALA A 134 -12.01 -0.35 1.92
CA ALA A 134 -11.60 0.19 3.21
C ALA A 134 -10.33 -0.49 3.79
N GLY A 135 -10.20 -1.81 3.61
CA GLY A 135 -9.04 -2.58 4.01
C GLY A 135 -7.74 -2.15 3.33
N SER A 136 -7.78 -1.58 2.11
CA SER A 136 -6.57 -1.04 1.47
C SER A 136 -6.02 0.21 2.18
N ILE A 137 -6.91 1.04 2.72
CA ILE A 137 -6.52 2.20 3.54
C ILE A 137 -5.92 1.69 4.86
N ASN A 138 -6.59 0.75 5.52
CA ASN A 138 -6.10 0.13 6.75
C ASN A 138 -4.79 -0.64 6.55
N ALA A 139 -4.56 -1.23 5.36
CA ALA A 139 -3.32 -1.89 5.00
C ALA A 139 -2.15 -0.91 4.91
N LEU A 140 -2.34 0.23 4.25
CA LEU A 140 -1.34 1.30 4.22
C LEU A 140 -1.03 1.81 5.64
N LEU A 141 -2.06 2.09 6.44
CA LEU A 141 -1.88 2.55 7.81
C LEU A 141 -1.14 1.52 8.67
N SER A 142 -1.39 0.23 8.48
CA SER A 142 -0.69 -0.85 9.20
C SER A 142 0.80 -0.86 8.88
N ALA A 143 1.18 -0.74 7.60
CA ALA A 143 2.59 -0.62 7.19
C ALA A 143 3.25 0.65 7.74
N MET A 144 2.54 1.78 7.71
CA MET A 144 3.03 3.04 8.29
C MET A 144 3.35 2.91 9.78
N TYR A 145 2.42 2.36 10.56
CA TYR A 145 2.57 2.24 12.02
C TYR A 145 3.59 1.18 12.41
N TRP A 146 3.73 0.11 11.64
CA TRP A 146 4.80 -0.88 11.83
C TRP A 146 6.19 -0.26 11.69
N CYS A 147 6.36 0.61 10.68
CA CYS A 147 7.63 1.28 10.42
C CYS A 147 7.86 2.54 11.28
N GLN A 148 6.91 2.97 12.11
CA GLN A 148 7.02 4.22 12.86
C GLN A 148 8.00 4.09 14.04
N LYS A 149 8.76 5.16 14.32
CA LYS A 149 9.60 5.26 15.52
C LYS A 149 8.71 5.31 16.77
N GLU A 150 9.04 4.53 17.78
CA GLU A 150 8.33 4.56 19.08
C GLU A 150 8.40 5.93 19.77
N SER A 151 9.50 6.66 19.55
CA SER A 151 9.73 7.98 20.16
C SER A 151 8.89 9.11 19.57
N PHE A 152 8.09 8.85 18.52
CA PHE A 152 7.31 9.90 17.88
C PHE A 152 5.95 10.14 18.58
N PRO A 153 5.67 11.37 19.07
CA PRO A 153 4.62 11.63 20.04
C PRO A 153 3.34 12.15 19.38
N TYR A 154 2.69 11.33 18.54
CA TYR A 154 1.25 11.25 18.80
C TYR A 154 1.16 10.46 20.10
N GLN A 155 0.18 10.71 20.98
CA GLN A 155 0.06 9.83 22.14
C GLN A 155 -0.07 8.37 21.70
N ASN A 156 -0.41 8.15 20.41
CA ASN A 156 -0.56 6.86 19.77
C ASN A 156 -1.40 5.99 20.71
N SER A 157 -2.47 6.62 21.18
CA SER A 157 -3.48 6.09 22.06
C SER A 157 -4.66 5.69 21.20
N VAL A 158 -5.65 5.05 21.82
CA VAL A 158 -6.85 4.56 21.13
C VAL A 158 -7.55 5.67 20.34
N GLU A 159 -7.56 6.90 20.87
CA GLU A 159 -8.28 8.05 20.32
C GLU A 159 -7.36 9.06 19.60
N ASP A 160 -6.04 8.89 19.66
CA ASP A 160 -5.06 9.79 19.04
C ASP A 160 -4.10 9.00 18.13
N ASN A 161 -4.62 8.58 16.98
CA ASN A 161 -3.86 7.93 15.92
C ASN A 161 -4.55 8.12 14.55
N LEU A 162 -3.84 7.88 13.45
CA LEU A 162 -4.38 8.05 12.10
C LEU A 162 -5.50 7.06 11.77
N PHE A 163 -5.55 5.86 12.37
CA PHE A 163 -6.68 4.97 12.16
C PHE A 163 -7.96 5.61 12.74
N TYR A 164 -7.90 6.10 13.98
CA TYR A 164 -9.01 6.81 14.61
C TYR A 164 -9.41 8.06 13.81
N GLU A 165 -8.44 8.93 13.47
CA GLU A 165 -8.69 10.16 12.72
C GLU A 165 -9.26 9.90 11.31
N THR A 166 -8.86 8.82 10.65
CA THR A 166 -9.35 8.46 9.31
C THR A 166 -10.83 8.08 9.34
N TRP A 167 -11.28 7.36 10.37
CA TRP A 167 -12.56 6.68 10.35
C TRP A 167 -13.61 7.23 11.30
N VAL A 168 -13.23 7.65 12.52
CA VAL A 168 -14.22 7.97 13.57
C VAL A 168 -14.95 9.29 13.30
N HIS A 169 -14.26 10.23 12.66
CA HIS A 169 -14.83 11.53 12.27
C HIS A 169 -15.20 11.56 10.78
N LEU A 170 -15.68 10.44 10.25
CA LEU A 170 -16.22 10.34 8.90
C LEU A 170 -17.65 9.81 8.97
N GLY A 171 -18.62 10.72 8.96
CA GLY A 171 -20.04 10.42 8.96
C GLY A 171 -20.60 10.25 7.54
N ILE A 172 -21.85 9.80 7.45
CA ILE A 172 -22.57 9.75 6.18
C ILE A 172 -22.77 11.16 5.61
N ASP A 173 -23.01 12.15 6.46
CA ASP A 173 -23.23 13.54 6.06
C ASP A 173 -22.00 14.13 5.35
N ASP A 174 -20.79 13.76 5.78
CA ASP A 174 -19.52 14.17 5.14
C ASP A 174 -19.34 13.59 3.73
N LEU A 175 -20.09 12.52 3.43
CA LEU A 175 -20.05 11.80 2.16
C LEU A 175 -21.23 12.15 1.26
N MET A 176 -22.33 12.67 1.80
CA MET A 176 -23.50 13.01 1.00
C MET A 176 -23.22 14.16 0.04
N ILE A 177 -23.87 14.09 -1.11
CA ILE A 177 -23.85 15.18 -2.09
C ILE A 177 -24.98 16.13 -1.73
N GLU A 178 -24.63 17.33 -1.28
CA GLU A 178 -25.60 18.39 -1.06
C GLU A 178 -25.94 19.08 -2.38
N GLY A 179 -27.20 18.97 -2.81
CA GLY A 179 -27.69 19.60 -4.04
C GLY A 179 -27.23 18.90 -5.31
N ASP A 180 -26.88 19.69 -6.33
CA ASP A 180 -26.42 19.18 -7.62
C ASP A 180 -24.88 19.20 -7.68
N ASP A 181 -24.26 18.07 -8.03
CA ASP A 181 -22.81 17.97 -8.23
C ASP A 181 -22.55 17.67 -9.72
N PRO A 182 -22.12 18.66 -10.51
CA PRO A 182 -21.92 18.48 -11.95
C PRO A 182 -20.81 17.49 -12.28
N GLU A 183 -19.90 17.23 -11.34
CA GLU A 183 -18.84 16.22 -11.47
C GLU A 183 -19.36 14.83 -11.07
N ASN A 184 -20.42 14.74 -10.26
CA ASN A 184 -21.05 13.49 -9.86
C ASN A 184 -22.20 13.06 -10.76
N LYS A 185 -21.91 12.20 -11.73
CA LYS A 185 -22.91 11.78 -12.73
C LYS A 185 -23.89 10.69 -12.28
N SER A 186 -23.59 9.92 -11.23
CA SER A 186 -24.33 8.66 -11.00
C SER A 186 -24.15 8.00 -9.64
N THR A 187 -23.60 8.67 -8.63
CA THR A 187 -23.27 8.02 -7.35
C THR A 187 -23.80 8.81 -6.16
N LEU A 188 -24.09 8.10 -5.07
CA LEU A 188 -24.73 8.68 -3.89
C LEU A 188 -23.80 9.60 -3.09
N PHE A 189 -22.50 9.31 -3.11
CA PHE A 189 -21.54 9.95 -2.24
C PHE A 189 -20.41 10.65 -3.00
N THR A 190 -19.94 11.74 -2.42
CA THR A 190 -18.73 12.45 -2.80
C THR A 190 -17.50 11.89 -2.06
N ARG A 191 -16.31 12.20 -2.56
CA ARG A 191 -15.02 11.83 -1.93
C ARG A 191 -14.29 13.01 -1.29
N LYS A 192 -14.94 14.17 -1.16
CA LYS A 192 -14.28 15.39 -0.66
C LYS A 192 -13.66 15.17 0.73
N ALA A 193 -14.46 14.75 1.71
CA ALA A 193 -13.95 14.45 3.06
C ALA A 193 -12.87 13.35 3.06
N LEU A 194 -13.06 12.29 2.26
CA LEU A 194 -12.07 11.22 2.12
C LEU A 194 -10.73 11.72 1.52
N ARG A 195 -10.75 12.71 0.63
CA ARG A 195 -9.53 13.36 0.12
C ARG A 195 -8.79 14.08 1.22
N ASP A 196 -9.50 14.83 2.06
CA ASP A 196 -8.86 15.53 3.19
C ASP A 196 -8.21 14.54 4.17
N LYS A 197 -8.85 13.39 4.41
CA LYS A 197 -8.27 12.31 5.21
C LYS A 197 -7.04 11.69 4.53
N ALA A 198 -7.11 11.42 3.22
CA ALA A 198 -5.96 10.93 2.46
C ALA A 198 -4.78 11.90 2.49
N ASP A 199 -5.03 13.21 2.36
CA ASP A 199 -3.99 14.25 2.44
C ASP A 199 -3.30 14.27 3.81
N LYS A 200 -4.05 14.05 4.91
CA LYS A 200 -3.47 13.88 6.24
C LYS A 200 -2.56 12.66 6.32
N ILE A 201 -2.96 11.53 5.73
CA ILE A 201 -2.14 10.30 5.65
C ILE A 201 -0.85 10.58 4.86
N MET A 202 -0.95 11.15 3.66
CA MET A 202 0.19 11.47 2.80
C MET A 202 1.15 12.47 3.47
N LYS A 203 0.61 13.50 4.14
CA LYS A 203 1.41 14.44 4.94
C LYS A 203 2.16 13.72 6.06
N HIS A 204 1.57 12.71 6.69
CA HIS A 204 2.22 11.91 7.72
C HIS A 204 3.33 11.01 7.14
N MET A 205 3.15 10.44 5.95
CA MET A 205 4.18 9.69 5.21
C MET A 205 5.42 10.53 4.92
N GLY A 206 5.24 11.82 4.62
CA GLY A 206 6.35 12.76 4.37
C GLY A 206 7.16 13.20 5.61
N LYS A 207 6.75 12.83 6.82
CA LYS A 207 7.45 13.20 8.07
C LYS A 207 8.65 12.27 8.32
N SER A 208 9.72 12.79 8.94
CA SER A 208 10.93 12.01 9.26
C SER A 208 10.79 11.20 10.57
N ILE A 209 9.78 10.33 10.63
CA ILE A 209 9.29 9.69 11.86
C ILE A 209 9.33 8.16 11.78
N TYR A 210 9.89 7.60 10.72
CA TYR A 210 9.95 6.16 10.48
C TYR A 210 11.36 5.62 10.72
N ASN A 211 11.46 4.35 11.11
CA ASN A 211 12.70 3.64 11.32
C ASN A 211 13.40 3.43 9.97
N GLU A 212 14.65 3.88 9.85
CA GLU A 212 15.44 3.76 8.62
C GLU A 212 15.59 2.29 8.21
N GLY A 213 15.49 2.02 6.91
CA GLY A 213 15.60 0.65 6.39
C GLY A 213 14.35 -0.21 6.59
N CYS A 214 13.27 0.31 7.18
CA CYS A 214 12.00 -0.42 7.22
C CYS A 214 11.42 -0.55 5.82
N GLU A 215 11.11 -1.78 5.43
CA GLU A 215 10.54 -2.15 4.14
C GLU A 215 9.42 -3.17 4.34
N ILE A 216 8.22 -2.86 3.88
CA ILE A 216 7.04 -3.73 4.01
C ILE A 216 6.38 -3.90 2.65
N PRO A 217 6.47 -5.10 2.04
CA PRO A 217 5.63 -5.48 0.91
C PRO A 217 4.15 -5.28 1.24
N MET A 218 3.43 -4.61 0.36
CA MET A 218 1.99 -4.40 0.54
C MET A 218 1.25 -4.43 -0.79
N GLY A 219 -0.06 -4.61 -0.78
CA GLY A 219 -0.79 -4.65 -2.04
C GLY A 219 -2.27 -4.40 -1.91
N PHE A 220 -2.85 -3.83 -2.95
CA PHE A 220 -4.26 -3.46 -2.96
C PHE A 220 -5.01 -4.17 -4.08
N ALA A 221 -6.14 -4.78 -3.76
CA ALA A 221 -7.05 -5.33 -4.76
C ALA A 221 -7.78 -4.20 -5.48
N VAL A 222 -7.89 -4.29 -6.80
CA VAL A 222 -8.67 -3.34 -7.62
C VAL A 222 -9.43 -4.11 -8.69
N THR A 223 -10.64 -3.63 -9.00
CA THR A 223 -11.48 -4.25 -10.04
C THR A 223 -11.55 -3.34 -11.25
N LYS A 224 -11.26 -3.87 -12.44
CA LYS A 224 -11.47 -3.11 -13.69
C LYS A 224 -12.94 -3.07 -14.08
N VAL A 225 -13.40 -1.90 -14.51
CA VAL A 225 -14.76 -1.72 -15.05
C VAL A 225 -14.95 -2.50 -16.34
N THR A 226 -13.96 -2.45 -17.24
CA THR A 226 -13.96 -3.21 -18.49
C THR A 226 -12.93 -4.34 -18.40
N PRO A 227 -13.33 -5.62 -18.60
CA PRO A 227 -12.40 -6.74 -18.52
C PRO A 227 -11.27 -6.62 -19.53
N ILE A 228 -10.08 -7.09 -19.14
CA ILE A 228 -9.04 -7.45 -20.11
C ILE A 228 -9.40 -8.84 -20.64
N VAL A 229 -9.38 -8.98 -21.97
CA VAL A 229 -9.52 -10.27 -22.62
C VAL A 229 -8.12 -10.80 -22.90
N GLU A 230 -7.79 -11.95 -22.33
CA GLU A 230 -6.56 -12.67 -22.61
C GLU A 230 -6.88 -13.97 -23.34
N GLU A 231 -5.96 -14.42 -24.19
CA GLU A 231 -6.08 -15.71 -24.84
C GLU A 231 -5.04 -16.65 -24.24
N PHE A 232 -5.50 -17.77 -23.69
CA PHE A 232 -4.66 -18.81 -23.13
C PHE A 232 -5.05 -20.15 -23.75
N GLN A 233 -4.11 -20.77 -24.47
CA GLN A 233 -4.36 -22.04 -25.18
C GLN A 233 -5.63 -22.02 -26.06
N GLY A 234 -5.87 -20.89 -26.75
CA GLY A 234 -7.06 -20.70 -27.61
C GLY A 234 -8.36 -20.34 -26.87
N ILE A 235 -8.33 -20.25 -25.54
CA ILE A 235 -9.48 -19.87 -24.71
C ILE A 235 -9.39 -18.39 -24.36
N LYS A 236 -10.45 -17.63 -24.66
CA LYS A 236 -10.57 -16.22 -24.28
C LYS A 236 -11.06 -16.10 -22.83
N ILE A 237 -10.16 -15.68 -21.95
CA ILE A 237 -10.44 -15.43 -20.54
C ILE A 237 -10.68 -13.93 -20.36
N LYS A 238 -11.82 -13.57 -19.77
CA LYS A 238 -12.11 -12.19 -19.36
C LYS A 238 -11.71 -12.04 -17.90
N ASN A 239 -10.79 -11.12 -17.61
CA ASN A 239 -10.39 -10.83 -16.25
C ASN A 239 -10.67 -9.38 -15.85
N GLN A 240 -11.26 -9.22 -14.66
CA GLN A 240 -11.52 -7.93 -14.01
C GLN A 240 -10.82 -7.81 -12.66
N THR A 241 -10.24 -8.90 -12.14
CA THR A 241 -9.58 -8.95 -10.84
C THR A 241 -8.11 -8.63 -11.00
N PHE A 242 -7.67 -7.51 -10.45
CA PHE A 242 -6.29 -7.06 -10.51
C PHE A 242 -5.77 -6.74 -9.11
N SER A 243 -4.45 -6.69 -8.99
CA SER A 243 -3.78 -6.26 -7.77
C SER A 243 -2.70 -5.25 -8.10
N VAL A 244 -2.53 -4.27 -7.21
CA VAL A 244 -1.45 -3.29 -7.28
C VAL A 244 -0.44 -3.64 -6.20
N PRO A 245 0.58 -4.47 -6.48
CA PRO A 245 1.64 -4.79 -5.54
C PRO A 245 2.60 -3.61 -5.41
N LEU A 246 2.90 -3.25 -4.18
CA LEU A 246 3.64 -2.07 -3.77
C LEU A 246 4.61 -2.42 -2.64
N THR A 247 5.53 -1.52 -2.35
CA THR A 247 6.38 -1.62 -1.17
C THR A 247 6.34 -0.30 -0.43
N PHE A 248 6.05 -0.36 0.87
CA PHE A 248 6.30 0.74 1.78
C PHE A 248 7.78 0.74 2.13
N LYS A 249 8.53 1.76 1.71
CA LYS A 249 9.98 1.88 1.96
C LYS A 249 10.28 3.15 2.74
N VAL A 250 11.17 3.04 3.73
CA VAL A 250 11.66 4.19 4.48
C VAL A 250 13.06 4.58 4.01
N SER A 251 13.24 5.85 3.66
CA SER A 251 14.54 6.44 3.35
C SER A 251 14.66 7.86 3.93
N ASN A 252 15.76 8.14 4.63
CA ASN A 252 15.99 9.38 5.37
C ASN A 252 14.88 9.67 6.40
N GLY A 253 14.39 8.61 7.05
CA GLY A 253 13.32 8.60 8.04
C GLY A 253 11.93 8.91 7.47
N LYS A 254 11.79 9.10 6.15
CA LYS A 254 10.52 9.39 5.46
C LYS A 254 10.04 8.17 4.68
N ALA A 255 8.73 8.01 4.58
CA ALA A 255 8.14 6.93 3.81
C ALA A 255 8.01 7.28 2.32
N LYS A 256 8.16 6.28 1.47
CA LYS A 256 7.85 6.29 0.03
C LYS A 256 7.13 5.00 -0.34
N ILE A 257 6.28 5.09 -1.34
CA ILE A 257 5.63 3.91 -1.93
C ILE A 257 6.27 3.65 -3.28
N VAL A 258 6.75 2.44 -3.51
CA VAL A 258 7.29 2.04 -4.81
C VAL A 258 6.49 0.89 -5.37
N ASN A 259 6.56 0.67 -6.68
CA ASN A 259 6.03 -0.56 -7.27
C ASN A 259 6.85 -1.76 -6.78
N GLN A 260 6.17 -2.82 -6.34
CA GLN A 260 6.81 -4.07 -6.01
C GLN A 260 6.99 -4.90 -7.27
N GLU A 261 8.21 -5.35 -7.51
CA GLU A 261 8.47 -6.36 -8.53
C GLU A 261 7.98 -7.72 -8.04
N MET A 262 7.06 -8.31 -8.79
CA MET A 262 6.50 -9.61 -8.47
C MET A 262 7.24 -10.71 -9.23
N ARG A 263 7.37 -11.88 -8.62
CA ARG A 263 7.84 -13.09 -9.30
C ARG A 263 6.89 -13.42 -10.46
N PRO A 264 7.37 -14.07 -11.54
CA PRO A 264 6.49 -14.53 -12.61
C PRO A 264 5.32 -15.36 -12.06
N SER A 265 4.09 -14.92 -12.35
CA SER A 265 2.85 -15.53 -11.88
C SER A 265 1.78 -15.43 -12.97
N THR A 266 0.75 -16.26 -12.88
CA THR A 266 -0.48 -16.13 -13.66
C THR A 266 -1.43 -15.05 -13.10
N ALA A 267 -1.10 -14.48 -11.94
CA ALA A 267 -1.84 -13.38 -11.33
C ALA A 267 -1.68 -12.08 -12.11
N PHE A 268 -2.67 -11.20 -11.96
CA PHE A 268 -2.80 -9.99 -12.75
C PHE A 268 -2.36 -8.75 -11.98
N TYR A 269 -1.07 -8.45 -12.04
CA TYR A 269 -0.48 -7.32 -11.33
C TYR A 269 -0.40 -6.06 -12.19
N LEU A 270 -0.67 -4.92 -11.57
CA LEU A 270 -0.55 -3.60 -12.17
C LEU A 270 0.57 -2.83 -11.49
N SER A 271 1.39 -2.15 -12.27
CA SER A 271 2.29 -1.11 -11.76
C SER A 271 1.69 0.28 -11.96
N ILE A 272 2.06 1.24 -11.13
CA ILE A 272 1.61 2.63 -11.19
C ILE A 272 2.82 3.51 -11.52
N PRO A 273 2.96 3.98 -12.77
CA PRO A 273 4.15 4.75 -13.19
C PRO A 273 4.36 6.02 -12.36
N GLY A 274 5.55 6.14 -11.75
CA GLY A 274 5.95 7.31 -10.95
C GLY A 274 5.16 7.47 -9.65
N ILE A 275 4.71 6.37 -9.03
CA ILE A 275 4.03 6.40 -7.72
C ILE A 275 4.97 6.85 -6.59
N GLU A 276 6.26 6.59 -6.76
CA GLU A 276 7.34 6.90 -5.84
C GLU A 276 7.67 8.40 -5.71
N GLU A 277 7.19 9.20 -6.66
CA GLU A 277 7.40 10.65 -6.71
C GLU A 277 6.12 11.44 -6.35
N ASP A 278 4.95 10.80 -6.35
CA ASP A 278 3.67 11.48 -6.31
C ASP A 278 2.65 10.73 -5.45
N PHE A 279 2.46 11.22 -4.23
CA PHE A 279 1.50 10.67 -3.27
C PHE A 279 0.04 10.76 -3.74
N SER A 280 -0.30 11.65 -4.68
CA SER A 280 -1.66 11.69 -5.22
C SER A 280 -2.02 10.38 -5.95
N LYS A 281 -1.02 9.71 -6.55
CA LYS A 281 -1.22 8.39 -7.18
C LYS A 281 -1.47 7.28 -6.17
N VAL A 282 -0.91 7.38 -4.97
CA VAL A 282 -1.23 6.45 -3.87
C VAL A 282 -2.69 6.63 -3.48
N THR A 283 -3.13 7.88 -3.31
CA THR A 283 -4.55 8.21 -3.04
C THR A 283 -5.46 7.70 -4.14
N ASP A 284 -5.11 7.86 -5.42
CA ASP A 284 -5.91 7.37 -6.54
C ASP A 284 -6.06 5.84 -6.51
N VAL A 285 -4.99 5.10 -6.17
CA VAL A 285 -5.06 3.63 -6.03
C VAL A 285 -5.96 3.23 -4.86
N LEU A 286 -5.83 3.88 -3.70
CA LEU A 286 -6.70 3.63 -2.53
C LEU A 286 -8.17 3.90 -2.87
N PHE A 287 -8.45 4.96 -3.62
CA PHE A 287 -9.81 5.28 -4.06
C PHE A 287 -10.32 4.37 -5.15
N ALA A 288 -9.48 3.87 -6.04
CA ALA A 288 -9.86 2.84 -6.99
C ALA A 288 -10.24 1.55 -6.26
N SER A 289 -9.43 1.14 -5.29
CA SER A 289 -9.68 -0.02 -4.44
C SER A 289 -10.97 0.12 -3.61
N SER A 290 -11.38 1.34 -3.23
CA SER A 290 -12.58 1.62 -2.42
C SER A 290 -13.73 2.28 -3.18
N ALA A 291 -13.73 2.21 -4.51
CA ALA A 291 -14.78 2.76 -5.37
C ALA A 291 -16.03 1.87 -5.42
N PHE A 292 -16.73 1.73 -4.28
CA PHE A 292 -17.90 0.86 -4.16
C PHE A 292 -19.01 1.26 -5.16
N PRO A 293 -19.40 0.37 -6.09
CA PRO A 293 -20.39 0.69 -7.12
C PRO A 293 -21.70 1.22 -6.53
N GLY A 294 -22.20 2.32 -7.10
CA GLY A 294 -23.41 3.01 -6.63
C GLY A 294 -23.16 4.00 -5.50
N ALA A 295 -22.22 3.72 -4.58
CA ALA A 295 -21.85 4.65 -3.52
C ALA A 295 -20.87 5.72 -4.01
N PHE A 296 -19.78 5.31 -4.67
CA PHE A 296 -18.73 6.23 -5.13
C PHE A 296 -18.40 6.05 -6.62
N GLN A 297 -18.00 7.13 -7.28
CA GLN A 297 -17.65 7.09 -8.71
C GLN A 297 -16.47 6.16 -9.01
N GLN A 298 -16.46 5.52 -10.17
CA GLN A 298 -15.27 4.82 -10.68
C GLN A 298 -14.06 5.76 -10.78
N VAL A 299 -12.85 5.23 -10.53
CA VAL A 299 -11.59 5.98 -10.56
C VAL A 299 -10.78 5.59 -11.79
N LYS A 300 -10.28 6.58 -12.53
CA LYS A 300 -9.42 6.34 -13.70
C LYS A 300 -7.97 6.25 -13.25
N LEU A 301 -7.33 5.09 -13.43
CA LEU A 301 -5.91 4.92 -13.15
C LEU A 301 -5.10 4.88 -14.43
N ARG A 302 -3.90 5.49 -14.40
CA ARG A 302 -2.83 5.24 -15.37
C ARG A 302 -1.90 4.17 -14.80
N TYR A 303 -1.77 3.04 -15.49
CA TYR A 303 -1.09 1.86 -14.96
C TYR A 303 -0.28 1.13 -16.03
N GLY A 304 0.75 0.40 -15.61
CA GLY A 304 1.52 -0.54 -16.41
C GLY A 304 0.99 -1.97 -16.27
N TYR A 305 0.89 -2.69 -17.39
CA TYR A 305 0.52 -4.10 -17.44
C TYR A 305 1.21 -4.77 -18.63
N LYS A 306 1.92 -5.89 -18.40
CA LYS A 306 2.68 -6.63 -19.42
C LYS A 306 3.55 -5.72 -20.32
N GLY A 307 4.29 -4.80 -19.70
CA GLY A 307 5.20 -3.87 -20.38
C GLY A 307 4.54 -2.72 -21.15
N LYS A 308 3.22 -2.57 -21.09
CA LYS A 308 2.47 -1.49 -21.76
C LYS A 308 1.78 -0.60 -20.73
N ILE A 309 1.65 0.69 -21.06
CA ILE A 309 0.92 1.66 -20.24
C ILE A 309 -0.51 1.80 -20.76
N TYR A 310 -1.46 1.78 -19.83
CA TYR A 310 -2.89 1.92 -20.09
C TYR A 310 -3.48 3.01 -19.20
N SER A 311 -4.69 3.46 -19.54
CA SER A 311 -5.48 4.32 -18.67
C SER A 311 -6.96 3.99 -18.77
N GLN A 312 -7.52 3.41 -17.70
CA GLN A 312 -8.89 2.89 -17.68
C GLN A 312 -9.53 3.06 -16.30
N TYR A 313 -10.83 2.82 -16.23
CA TYR A 313 -11.62 2.97 -15.01
C TYR A 313 -11.62 1.71 -14.16
N PHE A 314 -11.59 1.93 -12.85
CA PHE A 314 -11.59 0.93 -11.80
C PHE A 314 -12.72 1.22 -10.80
N ILE A 315 -13.24 0.15 -10.23
CA ILE A 315 -14.17 0.12 -9.11
C ILE A 315 -13.55 -0.70 -7.97
N ASP A 316 -14.27 -0.76 -6.86
CA ASP A 316 -13.87 -1.43 -5.64
C ASP A 316 -13.24 -2.83 -5.86
N GLY A 317 -12.08 -3.07 -5.25
CA GLY A 317 -11.40 -4.37 -5.30
C GLY A 317 -12.23 -5.48 -4.69
N GLY A 318 -13.04 -5.17 -3.68
CA GLY A 318 -13.97 -6.06 -3.01
C GLY A 318 -15.12 -6.55 -3.86
N ALA A 319 -15.35 -5.96 -5.04
CA ALA A 319 -16.33 -6.48 -6.00
C ALA A 319 -15.99 -7.89 -6.50
N TYR A 320 -14.69 -8.21 -6.62
CA TYR A 320 -14.23 -9.54 -7.07
C TYR A 320 -13.21 -10.21 -6.14
N ASN A 321 -12.49 -9.44 -5.32
CA ASN A 321 -11.49 -9.95 -4.39
C ASN A 321 -11.54 -9.17 -3.07
N ASN A 322 -12.54 -9.45 -2.24
CA ASN A 322 -12.72 -8.78 -0.95
C ASN A 322 -11.75 -9.24 0.14
N VAL A 323 -11.04 -10.35 -0.09
CA VAL A 323 -10.09 -10.94 0.84
C VAL A 323 -8.82 -11.27 0.08
N PRO A 324 -7.87 -10.32 -0.07
CA PRO A 324 -6.73 -10.46 -0.96
C PRO A 324 -5.62 -11.36 -0.37
N LEU A 325 -6.00 -12.54 0.13
CA LEU A 325 -5.09 -13.52 0.72
C LEU A 325 -4.04 -14.00 -0.28
N GLN A 326 -4.46 -14.28 -1.53
CA GLN A 326 -3.51 -14.67 -2.58
C GLN A 326 -2.44 -13.59 -2.80
N LEU A 327 -2.84 -12.32 -2.82
CA LEU A 327 -1.89 -11.21 -2.97
C LEU A 327 -0.89 -11.17 -1.80
N ALA A 328 -1.35 -11.33 -0.55
CA ALA A 328 -0.45 -11.41 0.60
C ALA A 328 0.53 -12.59 0.50
N THR A 329 0.07 -13.77 0.09
CA THR A 329 0.95 -14.95 -0.09
C THR A 329 1.96 -14.77 -1.22
N GLU A 330 1.64 -13.97 -2.23
CA GLU A 330 2.53 -13.72 -3.38
C GLU A 330 3.52 -12.59 -3.10
N LEU A 331 3.18 -11.63 -2.23
CA LEU A 331 4.06 -10.56 -1.77
C LEU A 331 5.21 -11.11 -0.91
N ASP A 332 4.92 -12.10 -0.06
CA ASP A 332 5.92 -12.87 0.67
C ASP A 332 5.62 -14.39 0.61
N PRO A 333 6.28 -15.14 -0.29
CA PRO A 333 6.13 -16.59 -0.39
C PRO A 333 6.61 -17.39 0.83
N ASP A 334 7.42 -16.77 1.69
CA ASP A 334 7.95 -17.41 2.89
C ASP A 334 7.01 -17.22 4.09
N ALA A 335 5.98 -16.38 3.97
CA ALA A 335 4.97 -16.19 5.00
C ALA A 335 4.28 -17.52 5.39
N ARG A 336 4.16 -17.73 6.70
CA ARG A 336 3.51 -18.93 7.28
C ARG A 336 2.32 -18.59 8.17
N LEU A 337 2.30 -17.41 8.77
CA LEU A 337 1.22 -16.94 9.62
C LEU A 337 0.50 -15.77 8.96
N PHE A 338 -0.81 -15.88 8.83
CA PHE A 338 -1.66 -14.83 8.29
C PHE A 338 -2.66 -14.39 9.34
N ILE A 339 -2.64 -13.11 9.68
CA ILE A 339 -3.67 -12.46 10.48
C ILE A 339 -4.71 -11.92 9.51
N TYR A 340 -5.90 -12.52 9.56
CA TYR A 340 -7.01 -12.14 8.71
C TYR A 340 -8.05 -11.38 9.52
N MET A 341 -8.44 -10.20 9.03
CA MET A 341 -9.50 -9.38 9.60
C MET A 341 -10.70 -9.32 8.65
N ASP A 342 -11.84 -9.83 9.11
CA ASP A 342 -13.14 -9.79 8.43
C ASP A 342 -14.21 -9.20 9.37
N PRO A 343 -14.68 -7.97 9.12
CA PRO A 343 -15.67 -7.35 9.97
C PRO A 343 -17.05 -7.96 9.77
N SER A 344 -17.28 -8.75 8.71
CA SER A 344 -18.55 -9.45 8.49
C SER A 344 -18.76 -10.62 9.47
N ASN A 345 -17.69 -11.11 10.09
CA ASN A 345 -17.72 -12.21 11.07
C ASN A 345 -17.82 -11.72 12.54
N MET A 346 -18.13 -10.44 12.73
CA MET A 346 -18.51 -9.87 14.03
C MET A 346 -19.70 -10.64 14.63
N ARG A 347 -19.65 -10.94 15.94
CA ARG A 347 -20.71 -11.66 16.68
C ARG A 347 -22.08 -11.13 16.27
N LYS A 348 -22.87 -11.97 15.57
CA LYS A 348 -24.30 -11.72 15.37
C LYS A 348 -24.91 -11.55 16.76
N GLN A 349 -25.69 -10.49 16.98
CA GLN A 349 -26.44 -10.36 18.22
C GLN A 349 -27.18 -11.68 18.48
N PRO A 350 -27.15 -12.21 19.70
CA PRO A 350 -28.00 -13.34 20.06
C PRO A 350 -29.42 -12.98 19.63
N LYS A 351 -30.12 -13.89 18.93
CA LYS A 351 -31.54 -13.68 18.62
C LYS A 351 -32.27 -13.53 19.95
N ILE A 352 -32.56 -12.30 20.34
CA ILE A 352 -33.50 -12.02 21.42
C ILE A 352 -34.81 -12.63 20.93
N LYS A 353 -35.34 -13.63 21.66
CA LYS A 353 -36.69 -14.12 21.42
C LYS A 353 -37.62 -12.92 21.67
N GLN A 354 -37.97 -12.19 20.62
CA GLN A 354 -38.97 -11.15 20.69
C GLN A 354 -40.31 -11.82 20.97
N THR A 355 -40.74 -11.79 22.23
CA THR A 355 -42.16 -11.65 22.53
C THR A 355 -42.53 -10.23 22.08
N ALA A 356 -42.86 -10.09 20.80
CA ALA A 356 -43.29 -8.82 20.23
C ALA A 356 -44.59 -8.38 20.92
N ILE A 357 -44.50 -7.38 21.78
CA ILE A 357 -45.63 -6.49 22.05
C ILE A 357 -45.47 -5.38 21.02
N GLU A 358 -46.28 -5.47 19.97
CA GLU A 358 -46.36 -4.46 18.92
C GLU A 358 -46.95 -3.19 19.54
N GLU A 359 -46.11 -2.24 19.93
CA GLU A 359 -46.57 -0.90 20.30
C GLU A 359 -47.16 -0.25 19.05
N LYS A 360 -48.48 -0.01 19.07
CA LYS A 360 -49.14 0.77 18.04
C LYS A 360 -48.62 2.21 18.08
N PRO A 361 -48.34 2.83 16.92
CA PRO A 361 -47.94 4.22 16.88
C PRO A 361 -49.01 5.13 17.51
N PRO A 362 -48.60 6.24 18.15
CA PRO A 362 -49.50 7.25 18.70
C PRO A 362 -50.36 7.96 17.65
#